data_AF-A0A2N2X6K9-F1
#
_entry.id   AF-A0A2N2X6K9-F1
#
_cell.length_a   1.000
_cell.length_b   1.000
_cell.length_c   1.000
_cell.angle_alpha   90.00
_cell.angle_beta   90.00
_cell.angle_gamma   90.00
#
_symmetry.space_group_name_H-M   'P 1'
#
loop_
_entity.id
_entity.type
_entity.pdbx_description
1 polymer ?
#
loop_
_entity_poly.entity_id
_entity_poly.type
_entity_poly.pdbx_seq_one_letter_code
_entity_poly.pdbx_strand_id
1 'polypeptide(L)' 'MVVRIETLQKHPELKKWLGKLDGTIDVFLMLQMNYEVEIGQKSPDEVAFNFLK' A
#
# COMPACT_ATOMS: atom_id res chain seq x y z
N MET A 1 1.16 -3.10 -9.01
CA MET A 1 2.20 -3.69 -8.15
C MET A 1 2.97 -4.76 -8.93
N VAL A 2 4.27 -4.98 -8.67
CA VAL A 2 5.04 -6.05 -9.33
C VAL A 2 5.45 -7.09 -8.28
N VAL A 3 5.08 -8.36 -8.52
CA VAL A 3 5.39 -9.49 -7.64
C VAL A 3 6.07 -10.59 -8.46
N ARG A 4 7.09 -11.25 -7.90
CA ARG A 4 7.76 -12.38 -8.55
C ARG A 4 6.74 -13.52 -8.77
N ILE A 5 6.78 -14.12 -9.96
CA ILE A 5 5.82 -15.18 -10.32
C ILE A 5 5.92 -16.39 -9.38
N GLU A 6 7.13 -16.76 -8.96
CA GLU A 6 7.37 -17.86 -8.01
C GLU A 6 6.68 -17.63 -6.67
N THR A 7 6.68 -16.38 -6.18
CA THR A 7 5.99 -16.01 -4.93
C THR A 7 4.48 -16.12 -5.09
N LEU A 8 3.93 -15.67 -6.22
CA LEU A 8 2.48 -15.79 -6.50
C LEU A 8 2.03 -17.24 -6.68
N GLN A 9 2.90 -18.11 -7.21
CA GLN A 9 2.58 -19.54 -7.32
C GLN A 9 2.54 -20.23 -5.95
N LYS A 10 3.46 -19.88 -5.04
CA LYS A 10 3.47 -20.40 -3.66
C LYS A 10 2.33 -19.84 -2.81
N HIS A 11 1.91 -18.62 -3.09
CA HIS A 11 0.90 -17.87 -2.33
C HIS A 11 -0.13 -17.22 -3.26
N PRO A 12 -1.01 -18.01 -3.90
CA PRO A 12 -1.99 -17.51 -4.87
C PRO A 12 -3.00 -16.53 -4.26
N GLU A 13 -3.24 -16.61 -2.96
CA GLU A 13 -4.10 -15.70 -2.19
C GLU A 13 -3.61 -14.24 -2.24
N LEU A 14 -2.30 -14.02 -2.41
CA LEU A 14 -1.75 -12.67 -2.50
C LEU A 14 -2.32 -11.90 -3.70
N LYS A 15 -2.64 -12.59 -4.81
CA LYS A 15 -3.26 -11.95 -5.97
C LYS A 15 -4.60 -11.29 -5.61
N LYS A 16 -5.39 -11.95 -4.77
CA LYS A 16 -6.70 -11.44 -4.32
C LYS A 16 -6.53 -10.23 -3.41
N TRP A 17 -5.62 -10.29 -2.45
CA TRP A 17 -5.47 -9.22 -1.46
C TRP A 17 -4.73 -8.01 -2.02
N LEU A 18 -3.61 -8.22 -2.73
CA LEU A 18 -2.83 -7.14 -3.33
C LEU A 18 -3.60 -6.44 -4.46
N GLY A 19 -4.42 -7.19 -5.21
CA GLY A 19 -5.28 -6.63 -6.24
C GLY A 19 -6.35 -5.66 -5.71
N LYS A 20 -6.68 -5.70 -4.41
CA LYS A 20 -7.58 -4.70 -3.81
C LYS A 20 -6.96 -3.29 -3.78
N LEU A 21 -5.64 -3.19 -3.87
CA LEU A 21 -4.93 -1.91 -3.84
C LEU A 21 -4.74 -1.30 -5.23
N ASP A 22 -5.00 -2.06 -6.31
CA ASP A 22 -4.81 -1.57 -7.67
C ASP A 22 -5.76 -0.39 -7.94
N GLY A 23 -5.18 0.77 -8.30
CA GLY A 23 -5.92 1.99 -8.58
C GLY A 23 -6.49 2.73 -7.36
N THR A 24 -6.22 2.27 -6.13
CA THR A 24 -6.73 2.89 -4.90
C THR A 24 -5.91 4.07 -4.39
N ILE A 25 -4.62 4.11 -4.74
CA ILE A 25 -3.71 5.19 -4.35
C ILE A 25 -3.51 6.08 -5.58
N ASP A 26 -4.25 7.19 -5.61
CA ASP A 26 -4.03 8.25 -6.59
C ASP A 26 -2.91 9.22 -6.15
N VAL A 27 -2.60 10.19 -7.01
CA VAL A 27 -1.52 11.17 -6.76
C VAL A 27 -1.80 12.01 -5.52
N PHE A 28 -3.06 12.40 -5.30
CA PHE A 28 -3.42 13.25 -4.17
C PHE A 28 -3.27 12.49 -2.84
N LEU A 29 -3.77 11.26 -2.79
CA LEU A 29 -3.69 10.41 -1.61
C LEU A 29 -2.23 10.07 -1.27
N MET A 30 -1.40 9.77 -2.28
CA MET A 30 0.02 9.54 -2.08
C MET A 30 0.72 10.78 -1.50
N LEU A 31 0.40 11.97 -2.00
CA LEU A 31 0.97 13.23 -1.52
C LEU A 31 0.55 13.53 -0.07
N GLN A 32 -0.71 13.28 0.27
CA GLN A 32 -1.20 13.42 1.64
C GLN A 32 -0.48 12.47 2.60
N MET A 33 -0.34 11.18 2.24
CA MET A 33 0.36 10.21 3.08
C MET A 33 1.83 10.58 3.30
N ASN A 34 2.51 11.06 2.24
CA ASN A 34 3.89 11.54 2.38
C ASN A 34 3.99 12.77 3.30
N TYR A 35 3.04 13.71 3.19
CA TYR A 35 2.99 14.87 4.09
C TYR A 35 2.82 14.46 5.57
N GLU A 36 1.95 13.48 5.83
CA GLU A 36 1.73 12.95 7.19
C GLU A 36 3.00 12.35 7.81
N VAL A 37 3.84 11.70 6.99
CA VAL A 37 5.12 11.14 7.43
C VAL A 37 6.18 12.23 7.56
N GLU A 38 6.43 13.01 6.51
CA GLU A 38 7.57 13.92 6.45
C GLU A 38 7.39 15.15 7.34
N ILE A 39 6.20 15.74 7.34
CA ILE A 39 5.90 16.97 8.09
C ILE A 39 5.18 16.63 9.38
N GLY A 40 4.22 15.69 9.31
CA GLY A 40 3.46 15.24 10.47
C GLY A 40 4.25 14.35 11.43
N GLN A 41 5.45 13.89 11.05
CA GLN A 41 6.30 12.97 11.82
C GLN A 41 5.57 11.70 12.28
N LYS A 42 4.49 11.30 11.59
CA LYS A 42 3.84 10.02 11.84
C LYS A 42 4.73 8.89 11.34
N SER A 43 4.63 7.73 11.97
CA SER A 43 5.37 6.58 11.49
C SER A 43 4.73 6.05 10.18
N PRO A 44 5.54 5.62 9.19
CA PRO A 44 5.00 5.08 7.94
C PRO A 44 4.06 3.90 8.12
N ASP A 45 4.30 3.06 9.13
CA ASP A 45 3.45 1.92 9.48
C ASP A 45 2.08 2.36 10.02
N GLU A 46 2.02 3.42 10.83
CA GLU A 46 0.76 3.99 11.31
C GLU A 46 -0.06 4.55 10.14
N VAL A 47 0.59 5.32 9.26
CA VAL A 47 -0.07 5.92 8.08
C VAL A 47 -0.59 4.82 7.14
N ALA A 48 0.22 3.80 6.87
CA ALA A 48 -0.20 2.66 6.05
C ALA A 48 -1.37 1.89 6.69
N PHE A 49 -1.32 1.65 8.00
CA PHE A 49 -2.41 0.97 8.70
C PHE A 49 -3.72 1.76 8.66
N ASN A 50 -3.64 3.09 8.82
CA ASN A 50 -4.81 3.96 8.74
C ASN A 50 -5.37 4.06 7.32
N PHE A 51 -4.53 4.01 6.28
CA PHE A 51 -4.99 3.92 4.89
C PHE A 51 -5.71 2.60 4.58
N LEU A 52 -5.24 1.49 5.14
CA LEU A 52 -5.77 0.14 4.86
C LEU A 52 -7.02 -0.24 5.69
N LYS A 53 -7.39 0.55 6.70
CA LYS A 53 -8.60 0.37 7.52
C LYS A 53 -9.86 0.67 6.72
#